data_AF-A0A7K3EMV6-F1
#
_entry.id   AF-A0A7K3EMV6-F1
#
_cell.length_a   1.000
_cell.length_b   1.000
_cell.length_c   1.000
_cell.angle_alpha   90.00
_cell.angle_beta   90.00
_cell.angle_gamma   90.00
#
_symmetry.space_group_name_H-M   'P 1'
#
loop_
_entity.id
_entity.type
_entity.pdbx_description
1 polymer ?
#
loop_
_entity_poly.entity_id
_entity_poly.type
_entity_poly.pdbx_seq_one_letter_code
_entity_poly.pdbx_strand_id
1 'polypeptide(L)'
;PLPVSTQPAPARPAETTTTTSAGAPPVQRAFGLGRARGAISSLASHAAAAVADTFPDRRSSSSPHRPAGQQPPSDPPPPYSEAAAPAEGGDAPPAYTAIPEGGFDPRQLTDFQLDELVHRIIGRVTRLVRTELRMDRERIGRLRDPR
;
A
#
# COMPACT_ATOMS: atom_id res chain seq x y z
N PRO A 1 -10.53 -6.21 58.18
CA PRO A 1 -11.56 -7.24 57.92
C PRO A 1 -12.97 -6.73 58.26
N LEU A 2 -13.69 -6.26 57.25
CA LEU A 2 -15.13 -6.01 57.21
C LEU A 2 -15.57 -6.22 55.74
N PRO A 3 -16.57 -7.07 55.43
CA PRO A 3 -16.99 -7.31 54.06
C PRO A 3 -18.31 -6.61 53.68
N VAL A 4 -18.51 -6.53 52.36
CA VAL A 4 -19.75 -6.32 51.60
C VAL A 4 -20.21 -4.87 51.38
N SER A 5 -19.94 -4.36 50.18
CA SER A 5 -20.78 -3.34 49.54
C SER A 5 -21.70 -4.03 48.54
N THR A 6 -23.00 -3.77 48.69
CA THR A 6 -24.13 -4.36 48.00
C THR A 6 -24.23 -3.86 46.55
N GLN A 7 -24.35 -4.81 45.62
CA GLN A 7 -24.61 -4.62 44.19
C GLN A 7 -26.11 -4.29 43.97
N PRO A 8 -26.48 -3.23 43.23
CA PRO A 8 -27.86 -3.04 42.79
C PRO A 8 -28.18 -3.92 41.57
N ALA A 9 -29.34 -4.58 41.64
CA ALA A 9 -29.87 -5.55 40.69
C ALA A 9 -30.38 -4.92 39.37
N PRO A 10 -30.43 -5.69 38.26
CA PRO A 10 -30.90 -5.21 36.96
C PRO A 10 -32.44 -5.15 36.88
N ALA A 11 -32.98 -4.07 36.30
CA ALA A 11 -34.40 -3.94 35.99
C ALA A 11 -34.77 -4.75 34.72
N ARG A 12 -35.93 -5.43 34.78
CA ARG A 12 -36.52 -6.27 33.73
C ARG A 12 -37.02 -5.46 32.51
N PRO A 13 -37.19 -6.10 31.33
CA PRO A 13 -37.54 -5.45 30.09
C PRO A 13 -39.06 -5.20 30.00
N ALA A 14 -39.44 -4.04 29.45
CA ALA A 14 -40.80 -3.78 29.00
C ALA A 14 -40.96 -4.31 27.57
N GLU A 15 -41.93 -5.20 27.40
CA GLU A 15 -42.40 -5.70 26.11
C GLU A 15 -43.26 -4.62 25.44
N THR A 16 -42.91 -4.25 24.20
CA THR A 16 -43.83 -3.56 23.30
C THR A 16 -43.96 -4.38 22.03
N THR A 17 -45.11 -5.02 21.88
CA THR A 17 -45.56 -5.70 20.67
C THR A 17 -46.13 -4.69 19.69
N THR A 18 -45.51 -4.54 18.52
CA THR A 18 -46.18 -4.07 17.30
C THR A 18 -45.54 -4.73 16.09
N THR A 19 -46.30 -5.61 15.45
CA THR A 19 -46.07 -6.20 14.14
C THR A 19 -46.20 -5.13 13.05
N THR A 20 -45.29 -5.07 12.08
CA THR A 20 -45.60 -4.88 10.63
C THR A 20 -44.31 -5.05 9.82
N SER A 21 -44.38 -6.03 8.92
CA SER A 21 -43.44 -6.34 7.84
C SER A 21 -43.30 -5.18 6.84
N ALA A 22 -42.06 -4.76 6.53
CA ALA A 22 -41.69 -4.23 5.22
C ALA A 22 -40.17 -4.00 5.11
N GLY A 23 -39.54 -4.62 4.11
CA GLY A 23 -38.39 -4.02 3.43
C GLY A 23 -36.99 -4.49 3.83
N ALA A 24 -36.72 -5.79 3.84
CA ALA A 24 -35.33 -6.24 3.67
C ALA A 24 -34.84 -5.81 2.26
N PRO A 25 -33.62 -5.26 2.10
CA PRO A 25 -33.11 -4.90 0.79
C PRO A 25 -32.96 -6.17 -0.07
N PRO A 26 -33.34 -6.14 -1.36
CA PRO A 26 -33.26 -7.32 -2.21
C PRO A 26 -31.81 -7.76 -2.36
N VAL A 27 -31.51 -8.99 -1.94
CA VAL A 27 -30.25 -9.66 -2.23
C VAL A 27 -30.23 -9.96 -3.73
N GLN A 28 -29.56 -9.11 -4.51
CA GLN A 28 -29.38 -9.32 -5.94
C GLN A 28 -28.56 -10.60 -6.17
N ARG A 29 -29.23 -11.71 -6.48
CA ARG A 29 -28.59 -12.95 -6.96
C ARG A 29 -28.41 -12.85 -8.46
N ALA A 30 -27.22 -12.43 -8.89
CA ALA A 30 -26.84 -12.47 -10.29
C ALA A 30 -26.33 -13.87 -10.68
N PHE A 31 -27.25 -14.76 -11.07
CA PHE A 31 -26.90 -15.84 -12.00
C PHE A 31 -27.04 -15.30 -13.41
N GLY A 32 -25.92 -14.91 -14.00
CA GLY A 32 -25.83 -14.41 -15.37
C GLY A 32 -24.42 -14.59 -15.90
N LEU A 33 -24.16 -15.76 -16.48
CA LEU A 33 -22.99 -15.99 -17.31
C LEU A 33 -23.03 -15.01 -18.50
N GLY A 34 -21.98 -14.20 -18.65
CA GLY A 34 -21.54 -13.71 -19.96
C GLY A 34 -21.72 -12.22 -20.28
N ARG A 35 -21.01 -11.31 -19.60
CA ARG A 35 -20.49 -10.06 -20.22
C ARG A 35 -19.42 -9.29 -19.43
N ALA A 36 -18.66 -9.92 -18.55
CA ALA A 36 -17.73 -9.24 -17.62
C ALA A 36 -16.30 -8.98 -18.19
N ARG A 37 -16.11 -8.92 -19.52
CA ARG A 37 -14.77 -8.69 -20.09
C ARG A 37 -14.46 -7.24 -20.48
N GLY A 38 -15.49 -6.38 -20.58
CA GLY A 38 -15.34 -4.97 -20.98
C GLY A 38 -15.45 -3.95 -19.84
N ALA A 39 -16.23 -4.23 -18.79
CA ALA A 39 -16.39 -3.29 -17.67
C ALA A 39 -15.14 -3.18 -16.77
N ILE A 40 -14.37 -4.27 -16.69
CA ILE A 40 -13.16 -4.33 -15.86
C ILE A 40 -12.00 -3.58 -16.53
N SER A 41 -11.90 -3.66 -17.87
CA SER A 41 -10.87 -2.94 -18.62
C SER A 41 -11.13 -1.43 -18.65
N SER A 42 -12.38 -0.98 -18.80
CA SER A 42 -12.70 0.45 -18.73
C SER A 42 -12.44 1.03 -17.34
N LEU A 43 -12.79 0.28 -16.28
CA LEU A 43 -12.50 0.66 -14.90
C LEU A 43 -10.99 0.72 -14.64
N ALA A 44 -10.23 -0.27 -15.13
CA ALA A 44 -8.77 -0.30 -15.00
C ALA A 44 -8.10 0.88 -15.71
N SER A 45 -8.55 1.25 -16.92
CA SER A 45 -8.05 2.42 -17.64
C SER A 45 -8.38 3.73 -16.92
N HIS A 46 -9.58 3.85 -16.33
CA HIS A 46 -9.97 5.03 -15.57
C HIS A 46 -9.16 5.18 -14.28
N ALA A 47 -8.92 4.08 -13.58
CA ALA A 47 -8.05 4.05 -12.40
C ALA A 47 -6.60 4.43 -12.75
N ALA A 48 -6.07 3.91 -13.87
CA ALA A 48 -4.73 4.25 -14.33
C ALA A 48 -4.59 5.74 -14.70
N ALA A 49 -5.61 6.34 -15.33
CA ALA A 49 -5.64 7.76 -15.65
C ALA A 49 -5.69 8.63 -14.38
N ALA A 50 -6.50 8.26 -13.39
CA ALA A 50 -6.56 8.98 -12.11
C ALA A 50 -5.21 8.95 -11.36
N VAL A 51 -4.50 7.81 -11.38
CA VAL A 51 -3.15 7.70 -10.79
C VAL A 51 -2.15 8.56 -11.55
N ALA A 52 -2.22 8.56 -12.89
CA ALA A 52 -1.36 9.37 -13.75
C ALA A 52 -1.55 10.88 -13.53
N ASP A 53 -2.77 11.32 -13.19
CA ASP A 53 -3.13 12.70 -12.88
C ASP A 53 -2.75 13.09 -11.44
N THR A 54 -2.76 12.12 -10.51
CA THR A 54 -2.38 12.34 -9.10
C THR A 54 -0.86 12.48 -8.92
N PHE A 55 -0.06 11.91 -9.82
CA PHE A 55 1.42 11.93 -9.75
C PHE A 55 2.08 12.54 -11.01
N PRO A 56 1.79 13.80 -11.36
CA PRO A 56 2.37 14.45 -12.54
C PRO A 56 3.89 14.65 -12.40
N ASP A 57 4.38 14.80 -11.17
CA ASP A 57 5.81 15.00 -10.85
C ASP A 57 6.72 13.83 -11.24
N ARG A 58 6.20 12.61 -11.40
CA ARG A 58 7.01 11.47 -11.87
C ARG A 58 7.36 11.54 -13.36
N ARG A 59 6.66 12.39 -14.13
CA ARG A 59 6.96 12.63 -15.55
C ARG A 59 7.91 13.81 -15.78
N SER A 60 8.06 14.70 -14.81
CA SER A 60 8.74 15.99 -15.01
C SER A 60 9.92 16.25 -14.08
N SER A 61 10.42 15.26 -13.33
CA SER A 61 11.68 15.40 -12.59
C SER A 61 12.92 15.31 -13.50
N SER A 62 12.98 16.15 -14.54
CA SER A 62 14.23 16.62 -15.12
C SER A 62 14.66 17.87 -14.33
N SER A 63 15.68 17.69 -13.49
CA SER A 63 16.42 18.64 -12.65
C SER A 63 16.19 20.15 -12.87
N PRO A 64 16.03 20.92 -11.77
CA PRO A 64 16.45 22.31 -11.74
C PRO A 64 17.80 22.47 -10.99
N HIS A 65 18.77 22.97 -11.74
CA HIS A 65 19.93 23.80 -11.38
C HIS A 65 20.43 23.85 -9.93
N ARG A 66 21.68 23.41 -9.76
CA ARG A 66 22.59 23.80 -8.65
C ARG A 66 23.38 25.05 -9.07
N PRO A 67 23.54 26.09 -8.22
CA PRO A 67 24.26 27.31 -8.58
C PRO A 67 25.78 27.09 -8.62
N ALA A 68 26.42 27.86 -9.51
CA ALA A 68 27.80 27.74 -9.94
C ALA A 68 28.81 28.04 -8.82
N GLY A 69 29.64 27.04 -8.50
CA GLY A 69 30.96 27.22 -7.89
C GLY A 69 32.01 26.77 -8.90
N GLN A 70 32.93 27.67 -9.22
CA GLN A 70 33.98 27.61 -10.25
C GLN A 70 34.62 26.21 -10.44
N GLN A 71 34.63 25.70 -11.68
CA GLN A 71 35.45 24.56 -12.10
C GLN A 71 36.64 25.05 -12.95
N PRO A 72 37.84 24.46 -12.80
CA PRO A 72 39.01 24.73 -13.66
C PRO A 72 38.75 24.26 -15.11
N PRO A 73 39.55 24.71 -16.11
CA PRO A 73 39.32 24.36 -17.51
C PRO A 73 39.42 22.85 -17.71
N SER A 74 38.28 22.20 -17.89
CA SER A 74 38.15 20.78 -18.15
C SER A 74 38.23 20.53 -19.65
N ASP A 75 39.14 19.63 -20.06
CA ASP A 75 39.11 18.99 -21.37
C ASP A 75 37.70 18.49 -21.72
N PRO A 76 37.30 18.50 -23.01
CA PRO A 76 35.97 18.08 -23.40
C PRO A 76 35.71 16.65 -22.87
N PRO A 77 34.58 16.41 -22.20
CA PRO A 77 34.26 15.07 -21.74
C PRO A 77 34.23 14.13 -22.94
N PRO A 78 34.66 12.87 -22.78
CA PRO A 78 34.52 11.88 -23.84
C PRO A 78 33.07 11.86 -24.32
N PRO A 79 32.82 11.64 -25.64
CA PRO A 79 31.47 11.54 -26.15
C PRO A 79 30.72 10.52 -25.32
N TYR A 80 29.57 10.93 -24.78
CA TYR A 80 28.70 10.09 -23.98
C TYR A 80 28.34 8.89 -24.87
N SER A 81 29.00 7.76 -24.63
CA SER A 81 28.42 6.49 -25.00
C SER A 81 27.17 6.41 -24.17
N GLU A 82 26.00 6.45 -24.82
CA GLU A 82 24.72 6.22 -24.18
C GLU A 82 24.92 4.99 -23.31
N ALA A 83 24.99 5.21 -22.00
CA ALA A 83 25.21 4.15 -21.04
C ALA A 83 24.13 3.13 -21.39
N ALA A 84 24.57 1.96 -21.87
CA ALA A 84 23.67 0.90 -22.28
C ALA A 84 22.58 0.82 -21.22
N ALA A 85 21.33 0.86 -21.67
CA ALA A 85 20.16 0.66 -20.82
C ALA A 85 20.53 -0.36 -19.75
N PRO A 86 20.23 -0.10 -18.46
CA PRO A 86 20.65 -0.99 -17.37
C PRO A 86 20.33 -2.39 -17.85
N ALA A 87 21.37 -3.21 -17.98
CA ALA A 87 21.24 -4.53 -18.57
C ALA A 87 19.95 -5.15 -18.03
N GLU A 88 19.10 -5.67 -18.90
CA GLU A 88 17.87 -6.39 -18.55
C GLU A 88 18.14 -7.67 -17.71
N GLY A 89 19.21 -7.70 -16.91
CA GLY A 89 19.44 -8.59 -15.78
C GLY A 89 18.84 -8.08 -14.48
N GLY A 90 17.98 -7.05 -14.53
CA GLY A 90 17.00 -6.83 -13.48
C GLY A 90 15.93 -7.90 -13.59
N ASP A 91 16.24 -9.11 -13.08
CA ASP A 91 15.33 -10.24 -12.96
C ASP A 91 13.95 -9.70 -12.59
N ALA A 92 12.99 -9.84 -13.50
CA ALA A 92 11.64 -9.35 -13.28
C ALA A 92 11.21 -9.82 -11.88
N PRO A 93 10.61 -8.94 -11.05
CA PRO A 93 10.32 -9.31 -9.67
C PRO A 93 9.56 -10.64 -9.70
N PRO A 94 10.03 -11.64 -8.93
CA PRO A 94 9.51 -12.99 -9.06
C PRO A 94 8.00 -12.94 -8.98
N ALA A 95 7.36 -13.52 -9.98
CA ALA A 95 5.91 -13.62 -10.00
C ALA A 95 5.46 -14.26 -8.69
N TYR A 96 4.41 -13.72 -8.08
CA TYR A 96 3.90 -14.26 -6.83
C TYR A 96 3.38 -15.69 -7.07
N THR A 97 4.06 -16.66 -6.46
CA THR A 97 3.60 -18.05 -6.38
C THR A 97 2.98 -18.24 -5.01
N ALA A 98 1.68 -18.54 -4.96
CA ALA A 98 1.01 -18.86 -3.71
C ALA A 98 1.62 -20.13 -3.11
N ILE A 99 1.97 -20.08 -1.83
CA ILE A 99 2.37 -21.26 -1.06
C ILE A 99 1.08 -21.99 -0.64
N PRO A 100 0.95 -23.30 -0.87
CA PRO A 100 -0.22 -24.05 -0.42
C PRO A 100 -0.39 -23.94 1.09
N GLU A 101 -1.63 -24.04 1.58
CA GLU A 101 -1.89 -23.99 3.02
C GLU A 101 -1.13 -25.11 3.75
N GLY A 102 -0.40 -24.75 4.81
CA GLY A 102 0.50 -25.67 5.52
C GLY A 102 1.84 -25.94 4.84
N GLY A 103 2.13 -25.35 3.67
CA GLY A 103 3.37 -25.54 2.92
C GLY A 103 4.59 -24.77 3.45
N PHE A 104 4.42 -23.97 4.50
CA PHE A 104 5.49 -23.23 5.16
C PHE A 104 5.42 -23.47 6.66
N ASP A 105 6.43 -24.14 7.22
CA ASP A 105 6.60 -24.29 8.65
C ASP A 105 7.79 -23.44 9.13
N PRO A 106 7.56 -22.34 9.86
CA PRO A 106 8.65 -21.47 10.34
C PRO A 106 9.57 -22.18 11.33
N ARG A 107 9.11 -23.26 12.00
CA ARG A 107 9.91 -23.99 12.98
C ARG A 107 10.96 -24.91 12.33
N GLN A 108 10.82 -25.18 11.04
CA GLN A 108 11.75 -26.02 10.29
C GLN A 108 12.85 -25.23 9.58
N LEU A 109 12.85 -23.89 9.70
CA LEU A 109 13.89 -23.05 9.12
C LEU A 109 15.21 -23.23 9.85
N THR A 110 16.29 -23.31 9.09
CA THR A 110 17.64 -23.25 9.67
C THR A 110 17.95 -21.83 10.15
N ASP A 111 18.88 -21.68 11.09
CA ASP A 111 19.25 -20.36 11.64
C ASP A 111 19.68 -19.39 10.53
N PHE A 112 20.44 -19.86 9.54
CA PHE A 112 20.83 -19.07 8.38
C PHE A 112 19.63 -18.60 7.54
N GLN A 113 18.64 -19.48 7.31
CA GLN A 113 17.43 -19.10 6.56
C GLN A 113 16.58 -18.10 7.34
N LEU A 114 16.53 -18.26 8.66
CA LEU A 114 15.85 -17.30 9.53
C LEU A 114 16.56 -15.94 9.46
N ASP A 115 17.88 -15.90 9.54
CA ASP A 115 18.68 -14.67 9.44
C ASP A 115 18.47 -13.97 8.09
N GLU A 116 18.51 -14.72 7.00
CA GLU A 116 18.25 -14.20 5.65
C GLU A 116 16.82 -13.67 5.51
N LEU A 117 15.83 -14.40 6.04
CA LEU A 117 14.44 -13.98 6.05
C LEU A 117 14.25 -12.68 6.84
N VAL A 118 14.83 -12.61 8.04
CA VAL A 118 14.78 -11.44 8.91
C VAL A 118 15.45 -10.25 8.25
N HIS A 119 16.64 -10.43 7.67
CA HIS A 119 17.35 -9.38 6.94
C HIS A 119 16.49 -8.82 5.78
N ARG A 120 15.87 -9.72 5.02
CA ARG A 120 14.98 -9.35 3.90
C ARG A 120 13.72 -8.61 4.37
N ILE A 121 13.09 -9.08 5.44
CA ILE A 121 11.85 -8.49 5.98
C ILE A 121 12.14 -7.11 6.57
N ILE A 122 13.18 -6.96 7.40
CA ILE A 122 13.50 -5.68 8.04
C ILE A 122 13.77 -4.61 6.98
N GLY A 123 14.56 -4.92 5.95
CA GLY A 123 14.82 -3.99 4.85
C GLY A 123 13.55 -3.54 4.14
N ARG A 124 12.62 -4.46 3.87
CA ARG A 124 11.34 -4.14 3.21
C ARG A 124 10.40 -3.33 4.11
N VAL A 125 10.20 -3.76 5.35
CA VAL A 125 9.27 -3.11 6.30
C VAL A 125 9.75 -1.70 6.63
N THR A 126 11.04 -1.52 6.91
CA THR A 126 11.58 -0.19 7.24
C THR A 126 11.45 0.79 6.07
N ARG A 127 11.59 0.32 4.83
CA ARG A 127 11.34 1.14 3.64
C ARG A 127 9.88 1.60 3.56
N LEU A 128 8.92 0.69 3.78
CA LEU A 128 7.49 1.01 3.79
C LEU A 128 7.15 2.01 4.90
N VAL A 129 7.63 1.76 6.12
CA VAL A 129 7.43 2.68 7.25
C VAL A 129 8.04 4.05 6.96
N ARG A 130 9.23 4.11 6.36
CA ARG A 130 9.87 5.37 5.99
C ARG A 130 9.06 6.15 4.96
N THR A 131 8.44 5.48 3.98
CA THR A 131 7.57 6.15 3.00
C THR A 131 6.26 6.60 3.62
N GLU A 132 5.62 5.79 4.46
CA GLU A 132 4.40 6.17 5.18
C GLU A 132 4.65 7.40 6.07
N LEU A 133 5.73 7.41 6.85
CA LEU A 133 6.08 8.55 7.70
C LEU A 133 6.50 9.79 6.91
N ARG A 134 7.02 9.64 5.69
CA ARG A 134 7.29 10.80 4.82
C ARG A 134 5.99 11.41 4.32
N MET A 135 5.10 10.58 3.78
CA MET A 135 3.78 11.03 3.31
C MET A 135 2.97 11.62 4.46
N ASP A 136 3.06 11.03 5.65
CA ASP A 136 2.36 11.51 6.83
C ASP A 136 2.87 12.89 7.27
N ARG A 137 4.19 13.13 7.21
CA ARG A 137 4.76 14.47 7.47
C ARG A 137 4.29 15.51 6.48
N GLU A 138 4.21 15.18 5.19
CA GLU A 138 3.72 16.09 4.14
C GLU A 138 2.23 16.39 4.36
N ARG A 139 1.45 15.38 4.71
CA ARG A 139 0.01 15.49 5.01
C ARG A 139 -0.25 16.31 6.27
N ILE A 140 0.40 15.98 7.38
CA ILE A 140 0.25 16.70 8.65
C ILE A 140 0.78 18.13 8.51
N GLY A 141 1.88 18.35 7.80
CA GLY A 141 2.43 19.68 7.54
C GLY A 141 1.48 20.58 6.75
N ARG A 142 0.79 20.03 5.73
CA ARG A 142 -0.30 20.72 5.03
C ARG A 142 -1.52 20.94 5.92
N LEU A 143 -1.91 19.94 6.71
CA LEU A 143 -3.09 20.01 7.60
C LEU A 143 -2.89 21.00 8.76
N ARG A 144 -1.64 21.29 9.12
CA ARG A 144 -1.26 22.25 10.16
C ARG A 144 -1.05 23.67 9.65
N ASP A 145 -1.14 23.92 8.35
CA ASP A 145 -0.98 25.25 7.76
C ASP A 145 -2.36 25.84 7.41
N PRO A 146 -2.99 26.62 8.30
CA PRO A 146 -4.22 27.35 8.00
C PRO A 146 -3.85 28.58 7.16
N ARG A 147 -3.70 28.39 5.85
CA ARG A 147 -3.61 29.50 4.89
C ARG A 147 -4.96 29.76 4.23
#